data_AF-A0A3L7T9E1-F1
#
_entry.id   AF-A0A3L7T9E1-F1
#
_cell.length_a   1.000
_cell.length_b   1.000
_cell.length_c   1.000
_cell.angle_alpha   90.00
_cell.angle_beta   90.00
_cell.angle_gamma   90.00
#
_symmetry.space_group_name_H-M   'P 1'
#
loop_
_entity.id
_entity.type
_entity.pdbx_description
1 polymer ?
#
loop_
_entity_poly.entity_id
_entity_poly.type
_entity_poly.pdbx_seq_one_letter_code
_entity_poly.pdbx_strand_id
1 'polypeptide(L)'
;MSRLTTTTLVLAMALAAPLGCQGRALAPNAADGLRAELIERTRERDASRAKVAELETKVAELSVARDAKLDPEAVEAMPALARVALSTLSTARLIDPNHAALALVLEPRDGLGRFMQFTGTVRASVAVLIPGRDPLPAGSTTIAPKTLRDAYRSGFMGSHYTIDIPLTWEGAEPARSVSVSVEFTDAFTGKAYPCQGTIPVVSAKAAAAKPDAVESVKSSMSSSTSSPMTTPAANPAVPQGSR
;
A
#
# COMPACT_ATOMS: atom_id res chain seq x y z
N MET A 1 -37.45 54.61 47.92
CA MET A 1 -38.75 55.04 48.50
C MET A 1 -39.78 55.09 47.38
N SER A 2 -40.67 54.10 47.31
CA SER A 2 -41.97 54.21 46.62
C SER A 2 -42.93 53.24 47.30
N ARG A 3 -44.15 53.72 47.59
CA ARG A 3 -45.12 53.14 48.54
C ARG A 3 -46.19 52.29 47.85
N LEU A 4 -46.65 51.29 48.62
CA LEU A 4 -47.97 50.64 48.70
C LEU A 4 -49.01 50.85 47.58
N THR A 5 -49.64 49.76 47.17
CA THR A 5 -51.11 49.65 47.30
C THR A 5 -51.58 48.19 47.32
N THR A 6 -52.37 47.91 48.35
CA THR A 6 -53.06 46.67 48.70
C THR A 6 -54.45 46.71 48.08
N THR A 7 -54.94 45.65 47.42
CA THR A 7 -56.39 45.42 47.31
C THR A 7 -56.71 43.93 47.29
N THR A 8 -57.52 43.55 48.27
CA THR A 8 -58.11 42.26 48.60
C THR A 8 -59.28 41.94 47.67
N LEU A 9 -59.42 40.71 47.18
CA LEU A 9 -60.70 40.13 46.78
C LEU A 9 -60.83 38.73 47.38
N VAL A 10 -61.98 38.51 48.01
CA VAL A 10 -62.36 37.39 48.86
C VAL A 10 -63.36 36.51 48.11
N LEU A 11 -63.22 35.18 48.29
CA LEU A 11 -64.27 34.14 48.28
C LEU A 11 -64.76 33.52 46.95
N ALA A 12 -64.64 32.18 46.92
CA ALA A 12 -65.67 31.18 46.57
C ALA A 12 -65.29 30.17 45.48
N MET A 13 -64.93 28.94 45.90
CA MET A 13 -65.33 27.63 45.34
C MET A 13 -64.44 26.56 45.98
N ALA A 14 -64.85 25.91 47.07
CA ALA A 14 -65.79 24.79 47.11
C ALA A 14 -65.35 23.58 46.24
N LEU A 15 -64.76 22.60 46.94
CA LEU A 15 -64.73 21.17 46.65
C LEU A 15 -64.40 20.71 45.21
N ALA A 16 -63.12 20.42 44.97
CA ALA A 16 -62.72 19.39 44.00
C ALA A 16 -62.03 18.26 44.77
N ALA A 17 -62.63 17.08 44.71
CA ALA A 17 -62.20 15.85 45.37
C ALA A 17 -60.76 15.46 45.03
N PRO A 18 -60.02 14.77 45.93
CA PRO A 18 -58.85 14.02 45.52
C PRO A 18 -59.35 12.78 44.77
N LEU A 19 -59.67 12.93 43.49
CA LEU A 19 -59.69 11.79 42.57
C LEU A 19 -58.26 11.28 42.51
N GLY A 20 -57.94 10.37 43.44
CA GLY A 20 -56.72 9.60 43.41
C GLY A 20 -56.61 8.97 42.02
N CYS A 21 -55.53 9.31 41.31
CA CYS A 21 -55.09 8.54 40.17
C CYS A 21 -54.87 7.10 40.65
N GLN A 22 -55.89 6.25 40.46
CA GLN A 22 -55.76 4.81 40.46
C GLN A 22 -54.89 4.45 39.25
N GLY A 23 -53.58 4.59 39.43
CA GLY A 23 -52.56 4.15 38.49
C GLY A 23 -52.63 2.63 38.39
N ARG A 24 -53.48 2.15 37.48
CA ARG A 24 -53.58 0.74 37.13
C ARG A 24 -52.23 0.34 36.55
N ALA A 25 -51.38 -0.28 37.37
CA ALA A 25 -50.09 -0.80 36.93
C ALA A 25 -50.36 -1.88 35.87
N LEU A 26 -50.17 -1.51 34.60
CA LEU A 26 -50.29 -2.42 33.47
C LEU A 26 -49.22 -3.51 33.63
N ALA A 27 -49.63 -4.77 33.46
CA ALA A 27 -48.71 -5.90 33.48
C ALA A 27 -47.63 -5.70 32.40
N PRO A 28 -46.35 -6.02 32.69
CA PRO A 28 -45.25 -5.85 31.74
C PRO A 28 -45.56 -6.53 30.41
N ASN A 29 -45.56 -5.76 29.32
CA ASN A 29 -45.74 -6.28 27.97
C ASN A 29 -44.34 -6.55 27.37
N ALA A 30 -44.21 -7.53 26.47
CA ALA A 30 -43.00 -7.73 25.66
C ALA A 30 -42.51 -6.44 24.95
N ALA A 31 -43.42 -5.50 24.67
CA ALA A 31 -43.09 -4.17 24.15
C ALA A 31 -42.25 -3.30 25.12
N ASP A 32 -42.30 -3.54 26.43
CA ASP A 32 -41.56 -2.75 27.43
C ASP A 32 -40.07 -3.11 27.44
N GLY A 33 -39.72 -4.36 27.14
CA GLY A 33 -38.32 -4.78 26.94
C GLY A 33 -37.67 -4.08 25.76
N LEU A 34 -38.39 -3.99 24.62
CA LEU A 34 -37.92 -3.28 23.42
C LEU A 34 -37.77 -1.77 23.66
N ARG A 35 -38.64 -1.16 24.47
CA ARG A 35 -38.50 0.25 24.86
C ARG A 35 -37.26 0.46 25.73
N ALA A 36 -37.00 -0.42 26.69
CA ALA A 36 -35.81 -0.34 27.53
C ALA A 36 -34.52 -0.49 26.69
N GLU A 37 -34.50 -1.44 25.75
CA GLU A 37 -33.36 -1.63 24.85
C GLU A 37 -33.15 -0.45 23.90
N LEU A 38 -34.21 0.13 23.33
CA LEU A 38 -34.10 1.32 22.50
C LEU A 38 -33.55 2.53 23.27
N ILE A 39 -33.97 2.71 24.53
CA ILE A 39 -33.43 3.76 25.40
C ILE A 39 -31.93 3.53 25.63
N GLU A 40 -31.53 2.31 25.94
CA GLU A 40 -30.12 2.00 26.21
C GLU A 40 -29.25 2.17 24.97
N ARG A 41 -29.68 1.63 23.82
CA ARG A 41 -28.98 1.81 22.54
C ARG A 41 -28.89 3.26 22.11
N THR A 42 -29.94 4.05 22.36
CA THR A 42 -29.92 5.49 22.08
C THR A 42 -28.90 6.19 22.96
N ARG A 43 -28.84 5.85 24.25
CA ARG A 43 -27.82 6.38 25.18
C ARG A 43 -26.41 6.01 24.76
N GLU A 44 -26.15 4.76 24.40
CA GLU A 44 -24.84 4.30 23.91
C GLU A 44 -24.41 5.07 22.66
N ARG A 45 -25.32 5.24 21.70
CA ARG A 45 -25.06 6.00 20.47
C ARG A 45 -24.74 7.45 20.77
N ASP A 46 -25.54 8.09 21.62
CA ASP A 46 -25.39 9.51 21.93
C ASP A 46 -24.11 9.76 22.74
N ALA A 47 -23.76 8.86 23.67
CA ALA A 47 -22.49 8.88 24.39
C ALA A 47 -21.28 8.68 23.45
N SER A 48 -21.40 7.79 22.47
CA SER A 48 -20.34 7.57 21.48
C SER A 48 -20.15 8.79 20.58
N ARG A 49 -21.25 9.41 20.13
CA ARG A 49 -21.21 10.66 19.34
C ARG A 49 -20.59 11.81 20.13
N ALA A 50 -20.91 11.94 21.41
CA ALA A 50 -20.30 12.95 22.27
C ALA A 50 -18.78 12.76 22.40
N LYS A 51 -18.31 11.52 22.56
CA LYS A 51 -16.87 11.21 22.59
C LYS A 51 -16.16 11.53 21.28
N VAL A 52 -16.79 11.23 20.14
CA VAL A 52 -16.23 11.58 18.82
C VAL A 52 -16.09 13.09 18.68
N ALA A 53 -17.14 13.86 19.03
CA ALA A 53 -17.08 15.32 18.97
C ALA A 53 -16.02 15.92 19.90
N GLU A 54 -15.84 15.36 21.10
CA GLU A 54 -14.79 15.77 22.05
C GLU A 54 -13.39 15.49 21.49
N LEU A 55 -13.18 14.30 20.92
CA LEU A 55 -11.89 13.93 20.32
C LEU A 55 -11.58 14.77 19.08
N GLU A 56 -12.57 15.04 18.22
CA GLU A 56 -12.43 15.94 17.08
C GLU A 56 -12.04 17.35 17.52
N THR A 57 -12.68 17.87 18.57
CA THR A 57 -12.32 19.17 19.16
C THR A 57 -10.89 19.17 19.69
N LYS A 58 -10.48 18.13 20.43
CA LYS A 58 -9.10 17.98 20.92
C LYS A 58 -8.08 17.87 19.80
N VAL A 59 -8.40 17.14 18.73
CA VAL A 59 -7.51 17.03 17.56
C VAL A 59 -7.38 18.38 16.87
N ALA A 60 -8.48 19.11 16.68
CA ALA A 60 -8.46 20.45 16.10
C ALA A 60 -7.66 21.43 16.97
N GLU A 61 -7.84 21.41 18.29
CA GLU A 61 -7.08 22.21 19.24
C GLU A 61 -5.59 21.87 19.21
N LEU A 62 -5.22 20.58 19.20
CA LEU A 62 -3.83 20.14 19.13
C LEU A 62 -3.19 20.47 17.77
N SER A 63 -3.94 20.39 16.67
CA SER A 63 -3.45 20.83 15.36
C SER A 63 -3.25 22.34 15.34
N VAL A 64 -4.20 23.13 15.85
CA VAL A 64 -4.07 24.59 15.94
C VAL A 64 -2.93 24.99 16.87
N ALA A 65 -2.74 24.30 18.00
CA ALA A 65 -1.65 24.60 18.94
C ALA A 65 -0.26 24.22 18.39
N ARG A 66 -0.18 23.15 17.59
CA ARG A 66 1.03 22.78 16.85
C ARG A 66 1.32 23.80 15.75
N ASP A 67 0.30 24.17 14.99
CA ASP A 67 0.43 25.04 13.82
C ASP A 67 0.59 26.51 14.22
N ALA A 68 0.09 26.95 15.38
CA ALA A 68 0.26 28.32 15.91
C ALA A 68 1.70 28.67 16.30
N LYS A 69 2.60 27.68 16.39
CA LYS A 69 4.04 27.89 16.58
C LYS A 69 4.84 27.79 15.28
N LEU A 70 4.19 27.41 14.18
CA LEU A 70 4.80 27.25 12.88
C LEU A 70 4.34 28.42 12.01
N ASP A 71 5.28 28.97 11.25
CA ASP A 71 4.96 29.95 10.23
C ASP A 71 4.00 29.32 9.20
N PRO A 72 2.84 29.92 8.88
CA PRO A 72 1.91 29.36 7.90
C PRO A 72 2.56 29.07 6.54
N GLU A 73 3.54 29.88 6.12
CA GLU A 73 4.31 29.61 4.90
C GLU A 73 5.10 28.30 5.01
N ALA A 74 5.69 28.02 6.18
CA ALA A 74 6.41 26.77 6.43
C ALA A 74 5.48 25.55 6.49
N VAL A 75 4.24 25.70 6.98
CA VAL A 75 3.23 24.62 7.00
C VAL A 75 2.82 24.25 5.58
N GLU A 76 2.58 25.25 4.71
CA GLU A 76 2.25 25.03 3.30
C GLU A 76 3.41 24.43 2.51
N ALA A 77 4.65 24.82 2.83
CA ALA A 77 5.85 24.29 2.20
C ALA A 77 6.25 22.89 2.71
N MET A 78 5.64 22.39 3.79
CA MET A 78 6.02 21.12 4.41
C MET A 78 5.67 19.95 3.49
N PRO A 79 6.65 19.09 3.12
CA PRO A 79 6.38 17.94 2.26
C PRO A 79 5.53 16.92 3.01
N ALA A 80 4.37 16.60 2.45
CA ALA A 80 3.48 15.55 2.93
C ALA A 80 3.45 14.37 1.96
N LEU A 81 3.37 13.16 2.51
CA LEU A 81 3.24 11.93 1.72
C LEU A 81 1.91 11.95 0.98
N ALA A 82 1.97 11.97 -0.35
CA ALA A 82 0.78 11.94 -1.19
C ALA A 82 0.42 10.52 -1.60
N ARG A 83 1.42 9.72 -1.99
CA ARG A 83 1.23 8.34 -2.44
C ARG A 83 2.47 7.47 -2.25
N VAL A 84 2.27 6.16 -2.22
CA VAL A 84 3.34 5.16 -2.31
C VAL A 84 3.20 4.47 -3.66
N ALA A 85 4.25 4.51 -4.48
CA ALA A 85 4.27 3.87 -5.79
C ALA A 85 5.13 2.61 -5.79
N LEU A 86 4.78 1.65 -6.63
CA LEU A 86 5.63 0.51 -6.97
C LEU A 86 6.56 0.93 -8.10
N SER A 87 7.86 0.77 -7.89
CA SER A 87 8.86 1.08 -8.92
C SER A 87 8.89 0.00 -9.99
N THR A 88 9.22 0.40 -11.22
CA THR A 88 9.53 -0.52 -12.32
C THR A 88 10.82 -1.31 -12.09
N LEU A 89 11.61 -0.93 -11.09
CA LEU A 89 12.77 -1.71 -10.63
C LEU A 89 12.39 -2.98 -9.87
N SER A 90 11.13 -3.08 -9.42
CA SER A 90 10.66 -4.29 -8.75
C SER A 90 10.72 -5.48 -9.70
N THR A 91 11.30 -6.59 -9.25
CA THR A 91 11.53 -7.77 -10.09
C THR A 91 11.37 -9.04 -9.26
N ALA A 92 10.67 -10.03 -9.80
CA ALA A 92 10.65 -11.38 -9.25
C ALA A 92 11.64 -12.26 -10.02
N ARG A 93 12.63 -12.83 -9.35
CA ARG A 93 13.60 -13.75 -9.95
C ARG A 93 13.21 -15.19 -9.64
N LEU A 94 12.97 -15.98 -10.68
CA LEU A 94 12.69 -17.40 -10.54
C LEU A 94 13.96 -18.14 -10.07
N ILE A 95 13.83 -18.91 -8.99
CA ILE A 95 14.87 -19.77 -8.42
C ILE A 95 14.63 -21.21 -8.88
N ASP A 96 13.42 -21.71 -8.65
CA ASP A 96 12.94 -23.04 -9.04
C ASP A 96 11.55 -22.91 -9.70
N PRO A 97 10.98 -23.95 -10.35
CA PRO A 97 9.68 -23.86 -11.02
C PRO A 97 8.53 -23.33 -10.16
N ASN A 98 8.64 -23.48 -8.84
CA ASN A 98 7.65 -23.07 -7.83
C ASN A 98 8.20 -22.12 -6.76
N HIS A 99 9.43 -21.61 -6.93
CA HIS A 99 10.06 -20.68 -5.99
C HIS A 99 10.65 -19.47 -6.70
N ALA A 100 10.41 -18.28 -6.17
CA ALA A 100 11.01 -17.05 -6.65
C ALA A 100 11.41 -16.13 -5.49
N ALA A 101 12.38 -15.25 -5.72
CA ALA A 101 12.67 -14.13 -4.83
C ALA A 101 12.15 -12.84 -5.46
N LEU A 102 11.22 -12.18 -4.78
CA LEU A 102 10.71 -10.87 -5.19
C LEU A 102 11.50 -9.76 -4.48
N ALA A 103 12.18 -8.93 -5.27
CA ALA A 103 12.67 -7.63 -4.82
C ALA A 103 11.59 -6.59 -5.06
N LEU A 104 10.82 -6.26 -4.03
CA LEU A 104 9.75 -5.27 -4.07
C LEU A 104 10.32 -3.87 -3.82
N VAL A 105 10.20 -2.96 -4.79
CA VAL A 105 10.76 -1.62 -4.70
C VAL A 105 9.65 -0.57 -4.52
N LEU A 106 9.68 0.11 -3.37
CA LEU A 106 8.70 1.15 -3.01
C LEU A 106 9.28 2.55 -3.14
N GLU A 107 8.49 3.44 -3.74
CA GLU A 107 8.79 4.85 -3.95
C GLU A 107 7.68 5.73 -3.32
N PRO A 108 7.81 6.11 -2.04
CA PRO A 108 7.00 7.18 -1.45
C PRO A 108 7.24 8.51 -2.18
N ARG A 109 6.14 9.19 -2.54
CA ARG A 109 6.17 10.46 -3.25
C ARG A 109 5.29 11.51 -2.57
N ASP A 110 5.79 12.74 -2.53
CA ASP A 110 5.03 13.90 -2.08
C ASP A 110 4.06 14.40 -3.18
N GLY A 111 3.32 15.47 -2.87
CA GLY A 111 2.37 16.08 -3.81
C GLY A 111 3.01 16.63 -5.10
N LEU A 112 4.32 16.85 -5.10
CA LEU A 112 5.10 17.30 -6.27
C LEU A 112 5.82 16.14 -6.98
N GLY A 113 5.57 14.90 -6.56
CA GLY A 113 6.18 13.71 -7.15
C GLY A 113 7.63 13.45 -6.74
N ARG A 114 8.18 14.21 -5.79
CA ARG A 114 9.54 14.03 -5.25
C ARG A 114 9.58 12.87 -4.27
N PHE A 115 10.70 12.18 -4.22
CA PHE A 115 10.92 11.13 -3.22
C PHE A 115 11.01 11.73 -1.82
N MET A 116 10.41 11.07 -0.84
CA MET A 116 10.57 11.42 0.57
C MET A 116 10.73 10.18 1.43
N GLN A 117 11.57 10.23 2.45
CA GLN A 117 11.63 9.15 3.42
C GLN A 117 10.37 9.17 4.30
N PHE A 118 9.93 7.98 4.68
CA PHE A 118 8.73 7.77 5.48
C PHE A 118 8.97 6.70 6.55
N THR A 119 8.16 6.72 7.60
CA THR A 119 8.25 5.77 8.71
C THR A 119 6.86 5.20 8.97
N GLY A 120 6.73 3.88 9.00
CA GLY A 120 5.43 3.23 9.09
C GLY A 120 5.51 1.73 8.91
N THR A 121 4.36 1.08 8.82
CA THR A 121 4.26 -0.37 8.59
C THR A 121 3.89 -0.63 7.15
N VAL A 122 4.57 -1.58 6.52
CA VAL A 122 4.20 -2.07 5.18
C VAL A 122 3.61 -3.46 5.32
N ARG A 123 2.42 -3.69 4.76
CA ARG A 123 1.84 -5.01 4.56
C ARG A 123 1.84 -5.30 3.08
N ALA A 124 2.41 -6.44 2.67
CA ALA A 124 2.42 -6.85 1.28
C ALA A 124 1.84 -8.26 1.16
N SER A 125 0.99 -8.45 0.16
CA SER A 125 0.41 -9.73 -0.24
C SER A 125 0.69 -9.95 -1.71
N VAL A 126 1.16 -11.14 -2.05
CA VAL A 126 1.63 -11.48 -3.39
C VAL A 126 0.87 -12.71 -3.88
N ALA A 127 0.37 -12.64 -5.10
CA ALA A 127 -0.22 -13.76 -5.82
C ALA A 127 0.52 -13.97 -7.14
N VAL A 128 0.80 -15.23 -7.50
CA VAL A 128 1.39 -15.56 -8.80
C VAL A 128 0.31 -15.63 -9.87
N LEU A 129 0.67 -15.18 -11.07
CA LEU A 129 -0.18 -15.20 -12.25
C LEU A 129 0.39 -16.23 -13.23
N ILE A 130 -0.30 -17.36 -13.32
CA ILE A 130 -0.01 -18.44 -14.27
C ILE A 130 -1.10 -18.38 -15.36
N PRO A 131 -0.73 -18.30 -16.66
CA PRO A 131 -1.71 -18.25 -17.73
C PRO A 131 -2.67 -19.45 -17.71
N GLY A 132 -3.97 -19.18 -17.79
CA GLY A 132 -5.00 -20.24 -17.80
C GLY A 132 -5.35 -20.80 -16.42
N ARG A 133 -4.81 -20.23 -15.34
CA ARG A 133 -5.17 -20.56 -13.95
C ARG A 133 -5.62 -19.30 -13.21
N ASP A 134 -6.39 -19.51 -12.14
CA ASP A 134 -6.70 -18.44 -11.20
C ASP A 134 -5.44 -18.00 -10.43
N PRO A 135 -5.36 -16.72 -10.01
CA PRO A 135 -4.23 -16.23 -9.21
C PRO A 135 -4.03 -17.07 -7.94
N LEU A 136 -2.82 -17.58 -7.74
CA LEU A 136 -2.49 -18.40 -6.56
C LEU A 136 -1.74 -17.56 -5.53
N PRO A 137 -2.05 -17.67 -4.23
CA PRO A 137 -1.29 -16.98 -3.19
C PRO A 137 0.15 -17.50 -3.18
N ALA A 138 1.12 -16.58 -3.17
CA ALA A 138 2.55 -16.91 -3.29
C ALA A 138 3.40 -16.41 -2.13
N GLY A 139 2.93 -15.41 -1.39
CA GLY A 139 3.64 -14.89 -0.23
C GLY A 139 2.95 -13.70 0.41
N SER A 140 3.29 -13.45 1.66
CA SER A 140 2.88 -12.23 2.36
C SER A 140 3.92 -11.85 3.38
N THR A 141 4.10 -10.56 3.63
CA THR A 141 4.99 -10.06 4.68
C THR A 141 4.42 -8.81 5.34
N THR A 142 4.80 -8.60 6.59
CA THR A 142 4.54 -7.35 7.32
C THR A 142 5.88 -6.82 7.82
N ILE A 143 6.25 -5.62 7.36
CA ILE A 143 7.51 -4.96 7.70
C ILE A 143 7.23 -3.88 8.75
N ALA A 144 7.87 -4.02 9.91
CA ALA A 144 7.79 -3.05 10.99
C ALA A 144 8.58 -1.76 10.66
N PRO A 145 8.29 -0.62 11.32
CA PRO A 145 8.90 0.66 10.98
C PRO A 145 10.43 0.69 11.01
N LYS A 146 11.05 0.03 11.98
CA LYS A 146 12.51 -0.04 12.08
C LYS A 146 13.11 -0.82 10.92
N THR A 147 12.56 -2.00 10.62
CA THR A 147 12.98 -2.83 9.48
C THR A 147 12.76 -2.12 8.15
N LEU A 148 11.67 -1.36 8.00
CA LEU A 148 11.43 -0.55 6.80
C LEU A 148 12.51 0.52 6.64
N ARG A 149 12.92 1.18 7.71
CA ARG A 149 14.03 2.14 7.67
C ARG A 149 15.33 1.48 7.20
N ASP A 150 15.62 0.28 7.67
CA ASP A 150 16.82 -0.49 7.28
C ASP A 150 16.75 -0.98 5.82
N ALA A 151 15.55 -1.05 5.23
CA ALA A 151 15.31 -1.37 3.83
C ALA A 151 15.56 -0.18 2.86
N TYR A 152 15.83 1.02 3.38
CA TYR A 152 16.15 2.19 2.56
C TYR A 152 17.41 1.98 1.73
N ARG A 153 17.33 2.32 0.45
CA ARG A 153 18.45 2.30 -0.51
C ARG A 153 18.53 3.65 -1.20
N SER A 154 19.74 4.13 -1.37
CA SER A 154 20.04 5.36 -2.10
C SER A 154 21.24 5.11 -3.00
N GLY A 155 21.14 5.51 -4.25
CA GLY A 155 22.23 5.33 -5.20
C GLY A 155 21.91 5.98 -6.55
N PHE A 156 22.67 5.58 -7.57
CA PHE A 156 22.54 6.11 -8.93
C PHE A 156 21.14 5.89 -9.54
N MET A 157 20.44 4.81 -9.16
CA MET A 157 19.07 4.50 -9.59
C MET A 157 17.99 5.26 -8.78
N GLY A 158 18.38 6.25 -7.98
CA GLY A 158 17.48 7.00 -7.11
C GLY A 158 17.31 6.39 -5.72
N SER A 159 16.50 7.06 -4.91
CA SER A 159 16.17 6.64 -3.55
C SER A 159 14.88 5.81 -3.54
N HIS A 160 14.91 4.69 -2.83
CA HIS A 160 13.79 3.76 -2.76
C HIS A 160 13.91 2.86 -1.53
N TYR A 161 12.89 2.04 -1.28
CA TYR A 161 12.93 0.98 -0.27
C TYR A 161 12.86 -0.37 -0.97
N THR A 162 13.77 -1.28 -0.65
CA THR A 162 13.78 -2.64 -1.22
C THR A 162 13.43 -3.66 -0.16
N ILE A 163 12.34 -4.39 -0.39
CA ILE A 163 11.86 -5.45 0.49
C ILE A 163 11.96 -6.77 -0.26
N ASP A 164 12.76 -7.69 0.28
CA ASP A 164 12.89 -9.03 -0.27
C ASP A 164 11.80 -9.93 0.29
N ILE A 165 11.01 -10.53 -0.60
CA ILE A 165 9.90 -11.41 -0.26
C ILE A 165 10.16 -12.77 -0.92
N PRO A 166 10.40 -13.85 -0.15
CA PRO A 166 10.43 -15.19 -0.72
C PRO A 166 9.02 -15.58 -1.17
N LEU A 167 8.91 -16.11 -2.37
CA LEU A 167 7.66 -16.54 -2.98
C LEU A 167 7.69 -18.05 -3.20
N THR A 168 6.61 -18.71 -2.82
CA THR A 168 6.38 -20.15 -3.03
C THR A 168 4.92 -20.36 -3.40
N TRP A 169 4.66 -21.18 -4.42
CA TRP A 169 3.29 -21.52 -4.84
C TRP A 169 3.15 -23.00 -5.18
N GLU A 170 1.90 -23.46 -5.23
CA GLU A 170 1.58 -24.84 -5.62
C GLU A 170 1.48 -24.98 -7.15
N GLY A 171 2.14 -26.00 -7.70
CA GLY A 171 2.13 -26.31 -9.13
C GLY A 171 3.54 -26.47 -9.71
N ALA A 172 3.61 -27.13 -10.86
CA ALA A 172 4.87 -27.32 -11.60
C ALA A 172 5.10 -26.25 -12.68
N GLU A 173 4.13 -25.37 -12.90
CA GLU A 173 4.17 -24.36 -13.95
C GLU A 173 4.83 -23.08 -13.47
N PRO A 174 5.79 -22.52 -14.22
CA PRO A 174 6.43 -21.27 -13.87
C PRO A 174 5.46 -20.10 -14.04
N ALA A 175 5.39 -19.24 -13.03
CA ALA A 175 4.64 -17.99 -13.10
C ALA A 175 5.25 -17.03 -14.13
N ARG A 176 4.42 -16.31 -14.89
CA ARG A 176 4.89 -15.26 -15.81
C ARG A 176 5.06 -13.90 -15.13
N SER A 177 4.20 -13.63 -14.16
CA SER A 177 4.18 -12.40 -13.40
C SER A 177 3.58 -12.65 -12.02
N VAL A 178 3.77 -11.70 -11.11
CA VAL A 178 3.15 -11.70 -9.79
C VAL A 178 2.33 -10.43 -9.63
N SER A 179 1.12 -10.58 -9.09
CA SER A 179 0.31 -9.46 -8.62
C SER A 179 0.70 -9.16 -7.18
N VAL A 180 1.01 -7.90 -6.88
CA VAL A 180 1.35 -7.45 -5.54
C VAL A 180 0.34 -6.42 -5.10
N SER A 181 -0.20 -6.60 -3.90
CA SER A 181 -0.96 -5.60 -3.17
C SER A 181 -0.17 -5.18 -1.94
N VAL A 182 0.07 -3.88 -1.81
CA VAL A 182 0.80 -3.28 -0.71
C VAL A 182 -0.09 -2.26 -0.01
N GLU A 183 -0.05 -2.25 1.31
CA GLU A 183 -0.64 -1.22 2.13
C GLU A 183 0.44 -0.67 3.05
N PHE A 184 0.72 0.63 2.92
CA PHE A 184 1.59 1.35 3.84
C PHE A 184 0.74 2.14 4.84
N THR A 185 1.01 1.97 6.13
CA THR A 185 0.40 2.78 7.20
C THR A 185 1.46 3.70 7.80
N ASP A 186 1.26 5.00 7.68
CA ASP A 186 2.16 6.01 8.27
C ASP A 186 2.11 5.96 9.80
N ALA A 187 3.28 5.89 10.45
CA ALA A 187 3.39 5.84 11.90
C ALA A 187 2.97 7.16 12.58
N PHE A 188 3.07 8.29 11.89
CA PHE A 188 2.76 9.60 12.47
C PHE A 188 1.29 9.98 12.31
N THR A 189 0.73 9.77 11.12
CA THR A 189 -0.66 10.15 10.81
C THR A 189 -1.65 9.00 10.94
N GLY A 190 -1.19 7.75 10.99
CA GLY A 190 -2.04 6.55 10.94
C GLY A 190 -2.72 6.32 9.59
N LYS A 191 -2.48 7.18 8.60
CA LYS A 191 -3.11 7.09 7.28
C LYS A 191 -2.55 5.92 6.48
N ALA A 192 -3.45 5.17 5.84
CA ALA A 192 -3.11 4.07 4.95
C ALA A 192 -2.99 4.55 3.50
N TYR A 193 -2.00 4.01 2.78
CA TYR A 193 -1.69 4.30 1.39
C TYR A 193 -1.60 2.96 0.64
N PRO A 194 -2.69 2.50 0.01
CA PRO A 194 -2.67 1.28 -0.77
C PRO A 194 -1.99 1.51 -2.12
N CYS A 195 -1.27 0.52 -2.60
CA CYS A 195 -0.81 0.45 -3.99
C CYS A 195 -0.77 -0.99 -4.49
N GLN A 196 -1.00 -1.17 -5.79
CA GLN A 196 -1.05 -2.47 -6.42
C GLN A 196 -0.30 -2.43 -7.75
N GLY A 197 0.24 -3.56 -8.16
CA GLY A 197 0.98 -3.65 -9.40
C GLY A 197 1.26 -5.09 -9.80
N THR A 198 1.56 -5.26 -11.09
CA THR A 198 2.01 -6.53 -11.63
C THR A 198 3.50 -6.45 -11.92
N ILE A 199 4.25 -7.42 -11.42
CA ILE A 199 5.71 -7.47 -11.53
C ILE A 199 6.06 -8.69 -12.39
N PRO A 200 6.91 -8.54 -13.42
CA PRO A 200 7.32 -9.67 -14.24
C PRO A 200 8.19 -10.64 -13.45
N VAL A 201 8.03 -11.94 -13.73
CA VAL A 201 8.93 -12.97 -13.26
C VAL A 201 9.98 -13.20 -14.33
N VAL A 202 11.24 -12.97 -13.99
CA VAL A 202 12.39 -13.20 -14.88
C VAL A 202 13.10 -14.49 -14.50
N SER A 203 13.47 -15.29 -15.50
CA SER A 203 14.29 -16.48 -15.26
C SER A 203 15.74 -16.08 -14.97
N ALA A 204 16.40 -16.81 -14.08
CA ALA A 204 17.81 -16.58 -13.76
C ALA A 204 18.74 -16.63 -15.01
N LYS A 205 18.34 -17.38 -16.05
CA LYS A 205 19.09 -17.53 -17.30
C LYS A 205 18.95 -16.32 -18.25
N ALA A 206 17.86 -15.57 -18.20
CA ALA A 206 17.59 -14.47 -19.13
C ALA A 206 18.38 -13.18 -18.81
N ALA A 207 18.80 -12.97 -17.56
CA ALA A 207 19.53 -11.76 -17.15
C ALA A 207 21.02 -11.73 -17.59
N ALA A 208 21.55 -12.84 -18.11
CA ALA A 208 22.94 -12.96 -18.57
C ALA A 208 23.10 -12.76 -20.09
N ALA A 209 22.02 -12.58 -20.85
CA ALA A 209 22.08 -12.28 -22.28
C ALA A 209 22.34 -10.78 -22.48
N LYS A 210 23.63 -10.43 -22.52
CA LYS A 210 24.14 -9.13 -22.97
C LYS A 210 23.58 -8.84 -24.39
N PRO A 211 23.12 -7.63 -24.71
CA PRO A 211 22.84 -7.27 -26.08
C PRO A 211 24.18 -7.04 -26.77
N ASP A 212 24.67 -8.03 -27.51
CA ASP A 212 25.80 -7.80 -28.40
C ASP A 212 25.33 -6.81 -29.47
N ALA A 213 25.96 -5.63 -29.39
CA ALA A 213 25.74 -4.52 -30.26
C ALA A 213 26.12 -4.89 -31.69
N VAL A 214 25.25 -4.46 -32.59
CA VAL A 214 25.48 -4.15 -33.99
C VAL A 214 26.87 -3.51 -34.17
N GLU A 215 27.78 -4.18 -34.87
CA GLU A 215 28.98 -3.55 -35.42
C GLU A 215 29.13 -3.82 -36.93
N SER A 216 28.83 -2.75 -37.67
CA SER A 216 29.54 -2.29 -38.86
C SER A 216 29.50 -3.11 -40.15
N VAL A 217 28.47 -2.81 -40.95
CA VAL A 217 28.60 -2.68 -42.40
C VAL A 217 29.49 -1.46 -42.70
N LYS A 218 30.73 -1.67 -43.18
CA LYS A 218 31.37 -0.77 -44.14
C LYS A 218 32.64 -1.35 -44.77
N SER A 219 32.67 -1.22 -46.09
CA SER A 219 33.86 -1.08 -46.94
C SER A 219 34.61 -2.33 -47.38
N SER A 220 34.31 -2.79 -48.60
CA SER A 220 35.33 -2.86 -49.66
C SER A 220 34.68 -3.14 -51.01
N MET A 221 34.58 -2.08 -51.82
CA MET A 221 34.32 -2.15 -53.25
C MET A 221 35.66 -1.91 -53.96
N SER A 222 35.92 -2.72 -54.99
CA SER A 222 36.80 -2.52 -56.15
C SER A 222 38.33 -2.45 -55.99
N SER A 223 39.02 -3.47 -56.54
CA SER A 223 40.00 -3.37 -57.65
C SER A 223 40.58 -4.79 -57.88
N SER A 224 40.14 -5.52 -58.91
CA SER A 224 40.69 -5.56 -60.28
C SER A 224 42.11 -6.15 -60.41
N THR A 225 42.17 -7.23 -61.21
CA THR A 225 43.21 -7.58 -62.19
C THR A 225 44.18 -8.73 -61.87
N SER A 226 44.29 -9.61 -62.88
CA SER A 226 45.36 -10.56 -63.23
C SER A 226 45.40 -11.96 -62.59
N SER A 227 44.91 -12.93 -63.36
CA SER A 227 45.56 -14.25 -63.56
C SER A 227 46.89 -14.04 -64.34
N PRO A 228 47.88 -14.97 -64.37
CA PRO A 228 47.71 -16.32 -64.94
C PRO A 228 48.61 -17.45 -64.37
N MET A 229 48.46 -18.64 -64.99
CA MET A 229 49.47 -19.71 -65.21
C MET A 229 49.66 -20.74 -64.08
N THR A 230 49.06 -21.93 -64.16
CA THR A 230 49.59 -23.17 -64.82
C THR A 230 50.97 -23.54 -64.27
N THR A 231 51.14 -24.64 -63.51
CA THR A 231 51.49 -25.99 -64.03
C THR A 231 51.51 -27.02 -62.87
N PRO A 232 51.27 -28.33 -63.10
CA PRO A 232 51.05 -29.35 -62.08
C PRO A 232 52.25 -30.29 -61.85
N ALA A 233 52.28 -30.99 -60.70
CA ALA A 233 53.05 -32.21 -60.45
C ALA A 233 52.41 -32.97 -59.27
N ALA A 234 51.73 -34.09 -59.48
CA ALA A 234 52.29 -35.46 -59.48
C ALA A 234 52.84 -35.90 -58.10
N ASN A 235 52.06 -36.63 -57.30
CA ASN A 235 51.99 -38.11 -57.20
C ASN A 235 52.89 -38.64 -56.02
N PRO A 236 52.90 -39.93 -55.63
CA PRO A 236 52.00 -40.47 -54.61
C PRO A 236 52.67 -41.27 -53.45
N ALA A 237 51.85 -41.53 -52.42
CA ALA A 237 51.72 -42.79 -51.67
C ALA A 237 52.80 -43.31 -50.68
N VAL A 238 52.27 -44.21 -49.82
CA VAL A 238 52.85 -45.36 -49.07
C VAL A 238 53.42 -45.04 -47.65
N PRO A 239 53.53 -46.00 -46.69
CA PRO A 239 52.47 -46.44 -45.75
C PRO A 239 52.96 -46.66 -44.27
N GLN A 240 52.01 -47.09 -43.42
CA GLN A 240 52.09 -48.04 -42.27
C GLN A 240 53.38 -48.29 -41.45
N GLY A 241 53.19 -48.36 -40.11
CA GLY A 241 53.99 -49.19 -39.19
C GLY A 241 53.90 -48.68 -37.74
N SER A 242 52.99 -49.16 -36.89
CA SER A 242 53.15 -50.26 -35.91
C SER A 242 54.33 -50.13 -34.93
N ARG A 243 54.04 -49.76 -33.68
CA ARG A 243 54.32 -50.54 -32.46
C ARG A 243 53.63 -49.91 -31.25
#